data_AF-A0A933T3D9-F1
#
_entry.id   AF-A0A933T3D9-F1
#
_cell.length_a   1.000
_cell.length_b   1.000
_cell.length_c   1.000
_cell.angle_alpha   90.00
_cell.angle_beta   90.00
_cell.angle_gamma   90.00
#
_symmetry.space_group_name_H-M   'P 1'
#
loop_
_entity.id
_entity.type
_entity.pdbx_description
1 polymer ?
#
loop_
_entity_poly.entity_id
_entity_poly.type
_entity_poly.pdbx_seq_one_letter_code
_entity_poly.pdbx_strand_id
1 'polypeptide(L)' 'LINAGEGYTFIESLAFGLGSGLGFALALIIMASIREKLELAEVPRPFRGLPIAFVVEGLIALAITGFSVLITL' A
#
# COMPACT_ATOMS: atom_id res chain seq x y z
N LEU A 1 -8.70 12.85 -12.86
CA LEU A 1 -7.92 13.05 -14.11
C LEU A 1 -7.76 11.74 -14.89
N ILE A 2 -7.49 10.60 -14.25
CA ILE A 2 -7.42 9.27 -14.89
C ILE A 2 -8.71 8.82 -15.61
N ASN A 3 -9.89 8.89 -14.99
CA ASN A 3 -11.16 8.51 -15.67
C ASN A 3 -11.55 9.43 -16.85
N ALA A 4 -11.12 10.68 -16.82
CA ALA A 4 -11.44 11.65 -17.88
C ALA A 4 -10.51 11.53 -19.11
N GLY A 5 -9.34 10.88 -18.95
CA GLY A 5 -8.39 10.64 -20.04
C GLY A 5 -8.55 9.29 -20.74
N GLU A 6 -9.05 8.28 -20.03
CA GLU A 6 -9.14 6.88 -20.50
C GLU A 6 -10.50 6.50 -21.12
N GLY A 7 -11.49 7.41 -21.10
CA GLY A 7 -12.80 7.14 -21.71
C GLY A 7 -13.63 6.08 -20.98
N TYR A 8 -13.40 5.85 -19.69
CA TYR A 8 -14.15 4.88 -18.89
C TYR A 8 -15.64 5.23 -18.81
N THR A 9 -16.49 4.21 -18.94
CA THR A 9 -17.94 4.34 -18.70
C THR A 9 -18.20 4.63 -17.21
N PHE A 10 -19.36 5.19 -16.86
CA PHE A 10 -19.71 5.53 -15.47
C PHE A 10 -19.52 4.35 -14.49
N ILE A 11 -19.89 3.14 -14.92
CA ILE A 11 -19.75 1.91 -14.12
C ILE A 11 -18.28 1.53 -13.91
N GLU A 12 -17.45 1.62 -14.94
CA GLU A 12 -16.01 1.31 -14.86
C GLU A 12 -15.28 2.33 -13.99
N SER A 13 -15.63 3.61 -14.13
CA SER A 13 -15.12 4.69 -13.28
C SER A 13 -15.43 4.48 -11.81
N LEU A 14 -16.64 4.00 -11.49
CA LEU A 14 -17.08 3.68 -10.14
C LEU A 14 -16.34 2.47 -9.58
N ALA A 15 -16.21 1.40 -10.37
CA ALA A 15 -15.48 0.20 -9.99
C ALA A 15 -13.98 0.49 -9.75
N PHE A 16 -13.36 1.31 -10.60
CA PHE A 16 -11.98 1.74 -10.45
C PHE A 16 -11.79 2.58 -9.17
N GLY A 17 -12.68 3.53 -8.90
CA GLY A 17 -12.62 4.34 -7.69
C GLY A 17 -12.78 3.52 -6.42
N LEU A 18 -13.72 2.57 -6.40
CA LEU A 18 -13.92 1.67 -5.27
C LEU A 18 -12.73 0.72 -5.08
N GLY A 19 -12.22 0.13 -6.16
CA GLY A 19 -11.04 -0.75 -6.11
C GLY A 19 -9.79 -0.03 -5.61
N SER A 20 -9.54 1.18 -6.10
CA SER A 20 -8.43 2.03 -5.65
C SER A 20 -8.56 2.40 -4.17
N GLY A 21 -9.77 2.80 -3.73
CA GLY A 21 -10.02 3.15 -2.33
C GLY A 21 -9.86 1.97 -1.38
N LEU A 22 -10.38 0.79 -1.76
CA LEU A 22 -10.22 -0.43 -0.96
C LEU A 22 -8.76 -0.88 -0.87
N GLY A 23 -8.02 -0.83 -1.99
CA GLY A 23 -6.60 -1.17 -2.00
C GLY A 23 -5.78 -0.24 -1.10
N PHE A 24 -6.06 1.06 -1.13
CA PHE A 24 -5.40 2.03 -0.25
C PHE A 24 -5.75 1.81 1.22
N ALA A 25 -7.02 1.56 1.55
CA ALA A 25 -7.44 1.25 2.92
C ALA A 25 -6.74 -0.01 3.46
N LEU A 26 -6.63 -1.06 2.63
CA LEU A 26 -5.92 -2.29 3.00
C LEU A 26 -4.44 -2.01 3.30
N ALA A 27 -3.77 -1.20 2.47
CA ALA A 27 -2.38 -0.82 2.69
C ALA A 27 -2.18 -0.08 4.02
N LEU A 28 -3.09 0.82 4.38
CA LEU A 28 -3.05 1.55 5.66
C LEU A 28 -3.21 0.61 6.87
N ILE A 29 -4.13 -0.35 6.80
CA ILE A 29 -4.36 -1.32 7.89
C ILE A 29 -3.11 -2.19 8.11
N ILE A 30 -2.48 -2.66 7.04
CA ILE A 30 -1.24 -3.45 7.11
C ILE A 30 -0.13 -2.60 7.73
N MET A 31 0.04 -1.36 7.26
CA MET A 31 1.06 -0.45 7.78
C MET A 31 0.87 -0.15 9.28
N ALA A 32 -0.37 0.09 9.71
CA ALA A 32 -0.70 0.32 11.11
C ALA A 32 -0.38 -0.92 11.98
N SER A 33 -0.74 -2.10 11.50
CA SER A 33 -0.49 -3.37 12.21
C SER A 33 1.01 -3.67 12.37
N ILE A 34 1.81 -3.37 11.34
CA ILE A 34 3.27 -3.54 11.42
C ILE A 34 3.89 -2.51 12.36
N ARG A 35 3.42 -1.27 12.34
CA ARG A 35 3.92 -0.21 13.24
C ARG A 35 3.65 -0.55 14.71
N GLU A 36 2.48 -1.07 15.04
CA GLU A 36 2.14 -1.55 16.39
C GLU A 36 3.08 -2.69 16.84
N LYS A 37 3.33 -3.67 15.95
CA LYS A 37 4.26 -4.78 16.24
C LYS A 37 5.71 -4.30 16.41
N LEU A 38 6.13 -3.29 15.66
CA LEU A 38 7.47 -2.71 15.76
C LEU A 38 7.69 -1.93 17.06
N GLU A 39 6.65 -1.29 17.60
CA GLU A 39 6.73 -0.60 18.89
C GLU A 39 6.94 -1.56 20.06
N LEU A 40 6.41 -2.78 19.94
CA LEU A 40 6.58 -3.86 20.93
C LEU A 40 7.88 -4.65 20.73
N ALA A 41 8.55 -4.50 19.59
CA ALA A 41 9.76 -5.25 19.25
C ALA A 41 11.03 -4.56 19.78
N GLU A 42 12.04 -5.35 20.15
CA GLU A 42 13.36 -4.83 20.55
C GLU A 42 14.18 -4.39 19.32
N VAL A 43 13.85 -3.21 18.78
CA VAL A 43 14.59 -2.65 17.63
C VAL A 43 15.93 -2.03 18.12
N PRO A 44 17.07 -2.34 17.47
CA PRO A 44 18.38 -1.76 17.79
C PRO A 44 18.34 -0.23 17.74
N ARG A 45 19.05 0.44 18.67
CA ARG A 45 19.08 1.90 18.82
C ARG A 45 19.22 2.70 17.51
N PRO A 46 20.11 2.35 16.55
CA PRO A 46 20.26 3.13 15.32
C PRO A 46 19.10 2.98 14.32
N PHE A 47 18.26 1.94 14.46
CA PHE A 47 17.12 1.70 13.55
C PHE A 47 15.78 2.10 14.14
N ARG A 48 15.73 2.50 15.41
CA ARG A 48 14.48 2.80 16.11
C ARG A 48 13.80 4.05 15.55
N GLY A 49 12.49 3.98 15.36
CA GLY A 49 11.68 5.10 14.90
C GLY A 49 11.65 5.23 13.37
N LEU A 50 12.28 6.28 12.84
CA LEU A 50 12.20 6.65 11.42
C LEU A 50 12.85 5.63 10.46
N PRO A 51 14.05 5.09 10.73
CA PRO A 51 14.75 4.24 9.76
C PRO A 51 14.02 2.92 9.49
N ILE A 52 13.53 2.24 10.53
CA ILE A 52 12.79 0.98 10.38
C ILE A 52 11.44 1.18 9.67
N ALA A 53 10.80 2.35 9.86
CA ALA A 53 9.56 2.68 9.15
C ALA A 53 9.78 2.74 7.63
N PHE A 54 10.85 3.40 7.17
CA PHE A 54 11.18 3.43 5.73
C PHE A 54 11.51 2.06 5.15
N VAL A 55 12.20 1.20 5.90
CA VAL A 55 12.49 -0.17 5.45
C VAL A 55 11.19 -0.95 5.29
N VAL A 56 10.27 -0.86 6.25
CA VAL A 56 8.97 -1.52 6.17
C VAL A 56 8.12 -0.95 5.05
N GLU A 57 8.08 0.36 4.86
CA GLU A 57 7.37 0.98 3.73
C GLU A 57 7.92 0.48 2.39
N GLY A 58 9.24 0.33 2.25
CA GLY A 58 9.87 -0.26 1.08
C GLY A 58 9.47 -1.73 0.86
N LEU A 59 9.39 -2.54 1.92
CA LEU A 59 8.93 -3.93 1.83
C LEU A 59 7.45 -4.03 1.46
N ILE A 60 6.60 -3.17 2.00
CA ILE A 60 5.18 -3.09 1.63
C ILE A 60 5.02 -2.67 0.17
N ALA A 61 5.80 -1.68 -0.28
CA ALA A 61 5.81 -1.24 -1.67
C ALA A 61 6.18 -2.41 -2.61
N LEU A 62 7.22 -3.17 -2.28
CA LEU A 62 7.61 -4.37 -3.04
C LEU A 62 6.50 -5.42 -3.08
N ALA A 63 5.83 -5.67 -1.95
CA ALA A 63 4.72 -6.61 -1.89
C ALA A 63 3.54 -6.17 -2.79
N ILE A 64 3.18 -4.89 -2.77
CA ILE A 64 2.09 -4.34 -3.59
C ILE A 64 2.47 -4.36 -5.08
N THR A 65 3.69 -3.96 -5.44
CA THR A 65 4.16 -4.02 -6.82
C THR A 65 4.21 -5.45 -7.36
N GLY A 66 4.51 -6.44 -6.51
CA GLY A 66 4.45 -7.86 -6.90
C GLY A 66 3.08 -8.31 -7.42
N PHE A 67 1.99 -7.78 -6.85
CA PHE A 67 0.64 -8.04 -7.36
C PHE A 67 0.37 -7.40 -8.73
N SER A 68 1.02 -6.28 -9.04
CA SER A 68 0.91 -5.64 -10.36
C SER A 68 1.46 -6.52 -11.48
N VAL A 69 2.48 -7.34 -11.19
CA VAL A 69 3.07 -8.27 -12.16
C VAL A 69 2.10 -9.43 -12.47
N LEU A 70 1.36 -9.91 -11.47
CA LEU A 70 0.38 -11.00 -11.66
C LEU A 70 -0.76 -10.60 -12.62
N ILE A 71 -1.19 -9.34 -12.59
CA ILE A 71 -2.31 -8.84 -13.41
C ILE A 71 -1.87 -8.60 -14.87
N THR A 72 -0.56 -8.52 -15.11
CA THR A 72 0.01 -8.29 -16.45
C THR A 72 0.23 -9.59 -17.25
N LEU A 73 0.26 -10.75 -16.59
CA LEU A 73 0.36 -12.08 -17.21
C LEU A 73 -1.00 -12.57 -17.71
#